data_AF-A0A938LIW8-F1
#
_entry.id   AF-A0A938LIW8-F1
#
_cell.length_a   1.000
_cell.length_b   1.000
_cell.length_c   1.000
_cell.angle_alpha   90.00
_cell.angle_beta   90.00
_cell.angle_gamma   90.00
#
_symmetry.space_group_name_H-M   'P 1'
#
loop_
_entity.id
_entity.type
_entity.pdbx_description
1 polymer ?
#
loop_
_entity_poly.entity_id
_entity_poly.type
_entity_poly.pdbx_seq_one_letter_code
_entity_poly.pdbx_strand_id
1 'polypeptide(L)'
;MGRLRGKESTHKTLDRRGFLWAAAIGAAVAMGAGGGAPDLALRADVRVNQTSGLLAGGTEWETPYYIITSDVPGPTLLVTGGVHGDEPAGFRAADEIRHWPLKRGRLIVVPAINVPGLKAGTRALPGEPESTNNANRNFPKTGEPNQASTRIVQAVWKFIQEQAPDWVVDLHEGSDFYIANPKSVGSSIVFFDTPEMNALAQKIQKDVNATITDPKRQIAIRTVGPINGGLVRATIERTGAKGFCFETTYNQQPLSLRTRQHRIMVHRLMRELDMAAGDAEVMTPRPRGSQVQVAVYDGGGTGGKGADNLTAILDADPRAAVHRVGPPDIAAGALAQFDVVIFPGGSGKAEAGALDKEGIEAVRTFVRNGGGYIGICAGAFLSSTNYDWSLGIINNKTIPGKLHERGGGTVSIELTDEGRRILGDTPGLLDVFYRNGPMLLPAGVAGLPTFTPLAFFRSEISQYEEQKGTMINLPAIIAAPYGKGRVLAISPHPEAVPALHFIIRRGVQWAAGR
;
A
#
# COMPACT_ATOMS: atom_id res chain seq x y z
N MET A 1 -56.44 70.34 -18.90
CA MET A 1 -57.91 70.32 -18.98
C MET A 1 -58.46 69.11 -18.23
N GLY A 2 -59.78 68.96 -18.08
CA GLY A 2 -60.45 67.88 -17.32
C GLY A 2 -60.17 66.45 -17.85
N ARG A 3 -60.34 65.36 -17.06
CA ARG A 3 -61.62 64.79 -16.51
C ARG A 3 -62.54 64.24 -17.62
N LEU A 4 -63.13 63.03 -17.57
CA LEU A 4 -63.16 61.89 -16.62
C LEU A 4 -63.79 60.63 -17.30
N ARG A 5 -63.45 59.39 -16.84
CA ARG A 5 -64.26 58.12 -16.83
C ARG A 5 -64.83 57.55 -18.16
N GLY A 6 -65.08 56.24 -18.35
CA GLY A 6 -64.69 55.03 -17.61
C GLY A 6 -65.84 54.04 -17.30
N LYS A 7 -65.55 52.71 -17.31
CA LYS A 7 -66.36 51.56 -16.79
C LYS A 7 -67.69 51.25 -17.55
N GLU A 8 -68.42 50.12 -17.44
CA GLU A 8 -68.31 48.69 -17.00
C GLU A 8 -69.64 47.97 -17.41
N SER A 9 -69.91 46.65 -17.41
CA SER A 9 -69.22 45.33 -17.29
C SER A 9 -70.21 44.26 -17.88
N THR A 10 -70.26 42.92 -17.68
CA THR A 10 -69.65 41.88 -16.82
C THR A 10 -70.00 40.48 -17.39
N HIS A 11 -69.21 39.40 -17.14
CA HIS A 11 -69.69 38.10 -16.57
C HIS A 11 -68.66 36.92 -16.63
N LYS A 12 -68.45 36.26 -15.46
CA LYS A 12 -68.40 34.79 -15.13
C LYS A 12 -67.84 33.75 -16.14
N THR A 13 -67.11 32.67 -15.79
CA THR A 13 -66.50 32.10 -14.53
C THR A 13 -65.63 30.84 -14.85
N LEU A 14 -64.62 30.52 -14.00
CA LEU A 14 -64.05 29.17 -13.65
C LEU A 14 -63.58 28.22 -14.80
N ASP A 15 -62.33 27.70 -14.90
CA ASP A 15 -61.43 26.89 -14.03
C ASP A 15 -61.30 25.40 -14.50
N ARG A 16 -60.12 24.80 -14.28
CA ARG A 16 -59.71 23.36 -14.31
C ARG A 16 -59.13 22.69 -15.58
N ARG A 17 -57.80 22.48 -15.50
CA ARG A 17 -57.02 21.21 -15.59
C ARG A 17 -57.47 20.11 -16.58
N GLY A 18 -56.52 19.67 -17.43
CA GLY A 18 -56.56 18.38 -18.16
C GLY A 18 -55.19 17.96 -18.68
N PHE A 19 -54.93 16.65 -18.80
CA PHE A 19 -53.67 16.02 -19.27
C PHE A 19 -53.98 15.09 -20.46
N LEU A 20 -52.93 14.43 -21.01
CA LEU A 20 -52.94 13.38 -22.06
C LEU A 20 -52.92 13.88 -23.52
N TRP A 21 -52.39 13.16 -24.53
CA TRP A 21 -51.28 12.19 -24.71
C TRP A 21 -51.49 11.57 -26.12
N ALA A 22 -50.50 11.63 -27.01
CA ALA A 22 -50.38 10.77 -28.20
C ALA A 22 -48.89 10.77 -28.61
N ALA A 23 -48.12 9.68 -28.65
CA ALA A 23 -48.32 8.29 -29.09
C ALA A 23 -48.06 8.07 -30.59
N ALA A 24 -46.88 7.51 -30.89
CA ALA A 24 -46.53 6.82 -32.13
C ALA A 24 -45.78 5.53 -31.74
N ILE A 25 -46.06 4.41 -32.43
CA ILE A 25 -45.66 3.07 -31.99
C ILE A 25 -44.67 2.44 -32.99
N GLY A 26 -43.62 1.82 -32.47
CA GLY A 26 -42.69 1.00 -33.23
C GLY A 26 -42.12 -0.10 -32.33
N ALA A 27 -42.56 -1.34 -32.56
CA ALA A 27 -42.15 -2.54 -31.82
C ALA A 27 -41.77 -3.65 -32.81
N ALA A 28 -41.07 -4.73 -32.45
CA ALA A 28 -40.05 -4.98 -31.43
C ALA A 28 -39.61 -6.45 -31.61
N VAL A 29 -38.31 -6.76 -31.50
CA VAL A 29 -37.80 -8.13 -31.28
C VAL A 29 -36.63 -8.03 -30.30
N ALA A 30 -36.52 -8.95 -29.34
CA ALA A 30 -35.64 -8.80 -28.18
C ALA A 30 -34.98 -10.11 -27.73
N MET A 31 -33.78 -9.99 -27.14
CA MET A 31 -33.10 -10.88 -26.18
C MET A 31 -31.71 -10.25 -25.89
N GLY A 32 -31.23 -10.05 -24.66
CA GLY A 32 -31.82 -10.20 -23.33
C GLY A 32 -30.83 -9.79 -22.21
N ALA A 33 -31.26 -9.86 -20.94
CA ALA A 33 -30.44 -9.77 -19.72
C ALA A 33 -29.74 -8.44 -19.34
N GLY A 34 -30.50 -7.56 -18.65
CA GLY A 34 -30.15 -7.05 -17.31
C GLY A 34 -28.80 -6.34 -17.04
N GLY A 35 -28.84 -5.00 -17.00
CA GLY A 35 -27.79 -4.16 -16.41
C GLY A 35 -28.37 -2.88 -15.81
N GLY A 36 -28.75 -2.91 -14.53
CA GLY A 36 -29.28 -1.74 -13.82
C GLY A 36 -28.16 -0.82 -13.35
N ALA A 37 -28.14 0.43 -13.83
CA ALA A 37 -27.24 1.45 -13.30
C ALA A 37 -27.63 1.81 -11.85
N PRO A 38 -26.68 1.92 -10.91
CA PRO A 38 -26.98 2.34 -9.54
C PRO A 38 -27.41 3.82 -9.50
N ASP A 39 -28.38 4.11 -8.66
CA ASP A 39 -29.01 5.43 -8.54
C ASP A 39 -28.04 6.48 -7.97
N LEU A 40 -27.59 7.40 -8.82
CA LEU A 40 -26.69 8.52 -8.49
C LEU A 40 -27.46 9.71 -7.88
N ALA A 41 -28.33 9.41 -6.91
CA ALA A 41 -29.05 10.41 -6.14
C ALA A 41 -28.07 11.31 -5.36
N LEU A 42 -28.21 12.63 -5.52
CA LEU A 42 -27.30 13.62 -4.94
C LEU A 42 -27.27 13.51 -3.41
N ARG A 43 -26.15 13.02 -2.87
CA ARG A 43 -25.71 13.38 -1.52
C ARG A 43 -25.02 14.74 -1.61
N ALA A 44 -25.29 15.63 -0.65
CA ALA A 44 -24.51 16.87 -0.55
C ALA A 44 -23.03 16.51 -0.30
N ASP A 45 -22.12 17.25 -0.92
CA ASP A 45 -20.68 17.02 -0.80
C ASP A 45 -20.22 17.22 0.65
N VAL A 46 -20.03 16.11 1.37
CA VAL A 46 -19.48 16.08 2.73
C VAL A 46 -18.10 16.73 2.71
N ARG A 47 -17.96 17.88 3.37
CA ARG A 47 -16.69 18.61 3.36
C ARG A 47 -15.77 18.00 4.41
N VAL A 48 -14.64 17.50 3.93
CA VAL A 48 -13.57 16.96 4.77
C VAL A 48 -12.42 17.95 4.78
N ASN A 49 -12.01 18.38 5.98
CA ASN A 49 -10.80 19.16 6.20
C ASN A 49 -9.71 18.25 6.78
N GLN A 50 -8.47 18.41 6.31
CA GLN A 50 -7.31 17.69 6.83
C GLN A 50 -6.28 18.68 7.37
N THR A 51 -5.93 18.53 8.64
CA THR A 51 -4.78 19.20 9.25
C THR A 51 -3.71 18.18 9.66
N SER A 52 -2.48 18.64 9.84
CA SER A 52 -1.34 17.80 10.24
C SER A 52 -0.36 18.60 11.08
N GLY A 53 0.38 17.90 11.94
CA GLY A 53 1.42 18.50 12.77
C GLY A 53 2.43 17.47 13.26
N LEU A 54 3.26 17.89 14.21
CA LEU A 54 4.38 17.10 14.71
C LEU A 54 4.29 16.95 16.24
N LEU A 55 4.25 15.71 16.71
CA LEU A 55 4.47 15.36 18.11
C LEU A 55 5.98 15.36 18.38
N ALA A 56 6.39 15.90 19.53
CA ALA A 56 7.81 16.09 19.88
C ALA A 56 8.64 16.75 18.76
N GLY A 57 8.05 17.69 18.00
CA GLY A 57 8.72 18.38 16.89
C GLY A 57 9.98 19.15 17.32
N GLY A 58 10.96 19.23 16.43
CA GLY A 58 12.29 19.77 16.72
C GLY A 58 13.16 18.84 17.58
N THR A 59 12.92 17.52 17.52
CA THR A 59 13.66 16.50 18.29
C THR A 59 13.85 15.24 17.45
N GLU A 60 14.73 14.32 17.89
CA GLU A 60 14.89 13.00 17.25
C GLU A 60 13.60 12.17 17.24
N TRP A 61 12.67 12.45 18.16
CA TRP A 61 11.37 11.79 18.33
C TRP A 61 10.24 12.40 17.49
N GLU A 62 10.57 13.30 16.57
CA GLU A 62 9.60 13.99 15.73
C GLU A 62 8.69 13.01 14.97
N THR A 63 7.41 13.04 15.31
CA THR A 63 6.40 12.06 14.90
C THR A 63 5.22 12.78 14.25
N PRO A 64 4.90 12.53 12.97
CA PRO A 64 3.79 13.20 12.29
C PRO A 64 2.44 12.68 12.78
N TYR A 65 1.47 13.60 12.91
CA TYR A 65 0.06 13.28 13.10
C TYR A 65 -0.81 13.95 12.03
N TYR A 66 -1.97 13.35 11.78
CA TYR A 66 -2.97 13.82 10.83
C TYR A 66 -4.35 13.82 11.50
N ILE A 67 -5.15 14.86 11.25
CA ILE A 67 -6.53 14.98 11.73
C ILE A 67 -7.41 15.26 10.51
N ILE A 68 -8.24 14.28 10.17
CA ILE A 68 -9.24 14.33 9.10
C ILE A 68 -10.60 14.55 9.77
N THR A 69 -11.26 15.68 9.49
CA THR A 69 -12.53 16.06 10.12
C THR A 69 -13.61 16.31 9.07
N SER A 70 -14.77 15.68 9.23
CA SER A 70 -15.95 15.94 8.42
C SER A 70 -16.81 17.04 9.04
N ASP A 71 -17.51 17.80 8.20
CA ASP A 71 -18.56 18.74 8.59
C ASP A 71 -19.82 18.07 9.19
N VAL A 72 -20.00 16.76 8.99
CA VAL A 72 -21.08 15.97 9.60
C VAL A 72 -20.64 15.46 10.99
N PRO A 73 -21.35 15.78 12.09
CA PRO A 73 -20.99 15.32 13.43
C PRO A 73 -20.99 13.79 13.59
N GLY A 74 -20.01 13.27 14.31
CA GLY A 74 -19.80 11.85 14.58
C GLY A 74 -18.64 11.63 15.56
N PRO A 75 -18.31 10.38 15.89
CA PRO A 75 -17.25 10.07 16.86
C PRO A 75 -15.86 10.47 16.36
N THR A 76 -14.94 10.66 17.32
CA THR A 76 -13.50 10.75 17.09
C THR A 76 -12.87 9.35 17.21
N LEU A 77 -12.30 8.84 16.13
CA LEU A 77 -11.48 7.63 16.12
C LEU A 77 -10.00 8.02 16.01
N LEU A 78 -9.19 7.56 16.96
CA LEU A 78 -7.74 7.59 16.91
C LEU A 78 -7.21 6.24 16.39
N VAL A 79 -6.32 6.27 15.40
CA VAL A 79 -5.56 5.12 14.90
C VAL A 79 -4.07 5.40 15.07
N THR A 80 -3.35 4.51 15.74
CA THR A 80 -1.90 4.60 15.96
C THR A 80 -1.17 3.39 15.40
N GLY A 81 0.07 3.58 14.97
CA GLY A 81 0.94 2.52 14.48
C GLY A 81 2.39 2.74 14.89
N GLY A 82 3.22 1.69 14.74
CA GLY A 82 4.65 1.77 14.96
C GLY A 82 5.06 2.22 16.37
N VAL A 83 4.30 1.83 17.41
CA VAL A 83 4.71 2.01 18.82
C VAL A 83 6.00 1.24 19.11
N HIS A 84 6.17 0.11 18.42
CA HIS A 84 7.43 -0.62 18.30
C HIS A 84 7.98 -0.43 16.88
N GLY A 85 9.31 -0.31 16.74
CA GLY A 85 9.94 -0.06 15.43
C GLY A 85 10.13 -1.30 14.56
N ASP A 86 10.01 -2.50 15.14
CA ASP A 86 10.08 -3.80 14.47
C ASP A 86 8.71 -4.30 13.94
N GLU A 87 7.67 -3.46 14.03
CA GLU A 87 6.28 -3.78 13.67
C GLU A 87 5.76 -2.90 12.49
N PRO A 88 6.37 -3.00 11.29
CA PRO A 88 6.18 -2.04 10.20
C PRO A 88 4.79 -2.10 9.52
N ALA A 89 4.02 -3.19 9.63
CA ALA A 89 2.71 -3.26 8.99
C ALA A 89 1.69 -2.32 9.63
N GLY A 90 1.76 -2.14 10.95
CA GLY A 90 0.93 -1.17 11.67
C GLY A 90 1.22 0.26 11.22
N PHE A 91 2.49 0.58 10.97
CA PHE A 91 2.89 1.87 10.39
C PHE A 91 2.35 2.07 8.96
N ARG A 92 2.62 1.13 8.03
CA ARG A 92 2.17 1.27 6.64
C ARG A 92 0.65 1.34 6.55
N ALA A 93 -0.07 0.56 7.36
CA ALA A 93 -1.53 0.58 7.38
C ALA A 93 -2.06 1.92 7.88
N ALA A 94 -1.49 2.47 8.96
CA ALA A 94 -1.88 3.79 9.45
C ALA A 94 -1.57 4.90 8.43
N ASP A 95 -0.42 4.86 7.75
CA ASP A 95 -0.10 5.85 6.70
C ASP A 95 -1.04 5.75 5.49
N GLU A 96 -1.53 4.56 5.15
CA GLU A 96 -2.56 4.36 4.12
C GLU A 96 -3.96 4.82 4.59
N ILE A 97 -4.30 4.56 5.86
CA ILE A 97 -5.60 4.93 6.48
C ILE A 97 -5.83 6.44 6.53
N ARG A 98 -4.78 7.27 6.66
CA ARG A 98 -4.94 8.74 6.67
C ARG A 98 -5.44 9.32 5.35
N HIS A 99 -5.46 8.52 4.28
CA HIS A 99 -5.97 8.92 2.96
C HIS A 99 -7.44 8.52 2.71
N TRP A 100 -8.09 7.89 3.68
CA TRP A 100 -9.47 7.40 3.52
C TRP A 100 -10.51 8.52 3.55
N PRO A 101 -11.54 8.46 2.68
CA PRO A 101 -12.64 9.42 2.69
C PRO A 101 -13.54 9.20 3.92
N LEU A 102 -13.85 10.31 4.61
CA LEU A 102 -14.58 10.32 5.88
C LEU A 102 -16.03 10.81 5.69
N LYS A 103 -17.01 10.04 6.16
CA LYS A 103 -18.45 10.34 6.06
C LYS A 103 -18.93 11.30 7.14
N ARG A 104 -18.38 11.19 8.35
CA ARG A 104 -18.75 11.96 9.55
C ARG A 104 -17.69 11.83 10.64
N GLY A 105 -17.74 12.72 11.62
CA GLY A 105 -16.87 12.70 12.78
C GLY A 105 -15.43 13.08 12.44
N ARG A 106 -14.48 12.47 13.14
CA ARG A 106 -13.06 12.83 13.07
C ARG A 106 -12.16 11.60 13.13
N LEU A 107 -11.33 11.41 12.11
CA LEU A 107 -10.28 10.38 12.09
C LEU A 107 -8.94 11.05 12.42
N ILE A 108 -8.30 10.59 13.49
CA ILE A 108 -6.98 11.05 13.93
C ILE A 108 -6.01 9.89 13.69
N VAL A 109 -4.86 10.18 13.08
CA VAL A 109 -3.87 9.16 12.73
C VAL A 109 -2.48 9.58 13.16
N VAL A 110 -1.77 8.70 13.86
CA VAL A 110 -0.34 8.84 14.20
C VAL A 110 0.40 7.62 13.64
N PRO A 111 0.94 7.67 12.40
CA PRO A 111 1.36 6.45 11.70
C PRO A 111 2.54 5.70 12.33
N ALA A 112 3.54 6.40 12.85
CA ALA A 112 4.70 5.79 13.48
C ALA A 112 5.07 6.55 14.74
N ILE A 113 4.83 5.98 15.90
CA ILE A 113 5.18 6.59 17.19
C ILE A 113 6.68 6.49 17.50
N ASN A 114 7.32 5.37 17.18
CA ASN A 114 8.75 5.14 17.37
C ASN A 114 9.52 5.31 16.03
N VAL A 115 9.52 6.53 15.49
CA VAL A 115 10.23 6.84 14.22
C VAL A 115 11.71 6.46 14.23
N PRO A 116 12.50 6.67 15.33
CA PRO A 116 13.90 6.21 15.36
C PRO A 116 14.02 4.68 15.39
N GLY A 117 13.18 3.99 16.15
CA GLY A 117 13.16 2.52 16.18
C GLY A 117 12.75 1.91 14.84
N LEU A 118 11.81 2.54 14.11
CA LEU A 118 11.42 2.13 12.76
C LEU A 118 12.59 2.24 11.76
N LYS A 119 13.39 3.30 11.87
CA LYS A 119 14.63 3.48 11.08
C LYS A 119 15.72 2.47 11.46
N ALA A 120 15.76 2.02 12.71
CA ALA A 120 16.71 1.04 13.22
C ALA A 120 16.25 -0.43 13.06
N GLY A 121 14.97 -0.68 12.79
CA GLY A 121 14.36 -2.01 12.82
C GLY A 121 14.26 -2.61 14.22
N THR A 122 14.07 -1.78 15.25
CA THR A 122 14.13 -2.20 16.66
C THR A 122 12.84 -1.94 17.42
N ARG A 123 12.43 -2.91 18.26
CA ARG A 123 11.30 -2.79 19.19
C ARG A 123 11.39 -1.58 20.12
N ALA A 124 12.57 -1.40 20.70
CA ALA A 124 12.86 -0.38 21.67
C ALA A 124 12.89 1.03 21.06
N LEU A 125 12.63 2.02 21.91
CA LEU A 125 13.02 3.41 21.72
C LEU A 125 14.57 3.47 21.78
N PRO A 126 15.28 3.78 20.68
CA PRO A 126 16.74 3.87 20.70
C PRO A 126 17.24 4.96 21.65
N GLY A 127 18.29 4.68 22.43
CA GLY A 127 18.89 5.63 23.38
C GLY A 127 18.19 5.75 24.74
N GLU A 128 16.94 5.29 24.88
CA GLU A 128 16.25 5.21 26.18
C GLU A 128 16.79 4.03 27.04
N PRO A 129 16.85 4.16 28.38
CA PRO A 129 17.22 3.07 29.29
C PRO A 129 16.34 1.81 29.16
N GLU A 130 16.88 0.64 29.48
CA GLU A 130 16.16 -0.65 29.37
C GLU A 130 14.83 -0.69 30.14
N SER A 131 14.74 0.03 31.27
CA SER A 131 13.52 0.16 32.07
C SER A 131 12.41 1.01 31.41
N THR A 132 12.75 1.88 30.46
CA THR A 132 11.81 2.82 29.81
C THR A 132 11.71 2.67 28.29
N ASN A 133 12.63 1.93 27.64
CA ASN A 133 12.72 1.87 26.18
C ASN A 133 11.55 1.13 25.49
N ASN A 134 10.73 0.36 26.21
CA ASN A 134 9.51 -0.22 25.67
C ASN A 134 8.36 0.80 25.78
N ALA A 135 8.08 1.52 24.69
CA ALA A 135 7.04 2.55 24.64
C ALA A 135 5.68 2.03 25.16
N ASN A 136 5.28 0.81 24.77
CA ASN A 136 4.00 0.21 25.16
C ASN A 136 4.00 -0.39 26.60
N ARG A 137 4.89 0.10 27.48
CA ARG A 137 4.90 -0.12 28.94
C ARG A 137 4.98 1.18 29.75
N ASN A 138 5.06 2.33 29.07
CA ASN A 138 5.40 3.63 29.65
C ASN A 138 4.28 4.70 29.51
N PHE A 139 3.08 4.29 29.09
CA PHE A 139 1.84 5.06 29.27
C PHE A 139 1.30 4.91 30.71
N PRO A 140 0.36 5.75 31.17
CA PRO A 140 -0.21 5.63 32.52
C PRO A 140 -0.80 4.25 32.82
N LYS A 141 -0.32 3.62 33.89
CA LYS A 141 -0.78 2.29 34.34
C LYS A 141 -2.05 2.39 35.17
N THR A 142 -2.80 1.29 35.28
CA THR A 142 -3.99 1.16 36.12
C THR A 142 -3.67 1.47 37.59
N GLY A 143 -4.44 2.35 38.24
CA GLY A 143 -4.31 2.69 39.65
C GLY A 143 -3.13 3.62 40.02
N GLU A 144 -2.14 3.80 39.13
CA GLU A 144 -1.01 4.71 39.33
C GLU A 144 -1.37 6.18 38.99
N PRO A 145 -0.50 7.17 39.25
CA PRO A 145 -0.69 8.54 38.76
C PRO A 145 -0.87 8.60 37.22
N ASN A 146 -1.58 9.62 36.74
CA ASN A 146 -1.79 9.84 35.31
C ASN A 146 -0.54 10.46 34.65
N GLN A 147 0.53 9.67 34.52
CA GLN A 147 1.84 10.10 34.01
C GLN A 147 2.39 9.11 32.99
N ALA A 148 3.18 9.64 32.04
CA ALA A 148 3.90 8.87 31.02
C ALA A 148 5.42 9.10 31.16
N SER A 149 6.21 8.10 30.77
CA SER A 149 7.69 8.12 30.80
C SER A 149 8.26 8.16 29.38
N THR A 150 9.48 8.68 29.20
CA THR A 150 10.11 9.00 27.88
C THR A 150 9.47 10.18 27.15
N ARG A 151 10.27 10.92 26.37
CA ARG A 151 9.83 12.17 25.73
C ARG A 151 8.71 11.97 24.71
N ILE A 152 8.76 10.88 23.94
CA ILE A 152 7.78 10.61 22.89
C ILE A 152 6.44 10.12 23.45
N VAL A 153 6.46 9.20 24.42
CA VAL A 153 5.22 8.70 25.02
C VAL A 153 4.52 9.81 25.81
N GLN A 154 5.27 10.74 26.43
CA GLN A 154 4.70 11.96 27.01
C GLN A 154 4.03 12.87 25.96
N ALA A 155 4.65 13.06 24.79
CA ALA A 155 4.07 13.87 23.71
C ALA A 155 2.80 13.22 23.12
N VAL A 156 2.83 11.91 22.88
CA VAL A 156 1.66 11.13 22.43
C VAL A 156 0.56 11.15 23.49
N TRP A 157 0.89 10.95 24.76
CA TRP A 157 -0.11 10.94 25.83
C TRP A 157 -0.78 12.31 25.99
N LYS A 158 0.00 13.39 26.02
CA LYS A 158 -0.54 14.77 26.04
C LYS A 158 -1.47 15.02 24.84
N PHE A 159 -1.09 14.59 23.64
CA PHE A 159 -1.93 14.71 22.45
C PHE A 159 -3.22 13.90 22.56
N ILE A 160 -3.19 12.66 23.07
CA ILE A 160 -4.40 11.86 23.34
C ILE A 160 -5.35 12.60 24.29
N GLN A 161 -4.82 13.19 25.37
CA GLN A 161 -5.62 13.99 26.30
C GLN A 161 -6.19 15.27 25.68
N GLU A 162 -5.44 15.95 24.80
CA GLU A 162 -5.89 17.14 24.07
C GLU A 162 -6.93 16.84 22.99
N GLN A 163 -6.87 15.65 22.38
CA GLN A 163 -7.81 15.24 21.33
C GLN A 163 -9.07 14.56 21.85
N ALA A 164 -9.03 13.94 23.03
CA ALA A 164 -10.14 13.24 23.70
C ALA A 164 -10.95 12.32 22.75
N PRO A 165 -10.33 11.24 22.22
CA PRO A 165 -11.00 10.36 21.27
C PRO A 165 -12.08 9.48 21.92
N ASP A 166 -13.20 9.27 21.23
CA ASP A 166 -14.24 8.31 21.64
C ASP A 166 -13.77 6.85 21.44
N TRP A 167 -12.94 6.63 20.41
CA TRP A 167 -12.39 5.33 20.03
C TRP A 167 -10.88 5.39 19.80
N VAL A 168 -10.18 4.34 20.22
CA VAL A 168 -8.74 4.17 19.97
C VAL A 168 -8.42 2.78 19.40
N VAL A 169 -7.62 2.74 18.35
CA VAL A 169 -7.05 1.51 17.79
C VAL A 169 -5.54 1.68 17.67
N ASP A 170 -4.80 0.67 18.12
CA ASP A 170 -3.35 0.63 18.02
C ASP A 170 -2.92 -0.64 17.26
N LEU A 171 -2.05 -0.48 16.26
CA LEU A 171 -1.70 -1.51 15.28
C LEU A 171 -0.32 -2.10 15.60
N HIS A 172 -0.30 -3.35 16.07
CA HIS A 172 0.88 -4.11 16.54
C HIS A 172 1.10 -5.38 15.70
N GLU A 173 2.28 -5.99 15.82
CA GLU A 173 2.58 -7.26 15.16
C GLU A 173 3.23 -8.28 16.08
N GLY A 174 2.65 -9.49 16.14
CA GLY A 174 3.20 -10.59 16.92
C GLY A 174 4.17 -11.48 16.13
N SER A 175 5.02 -12.16 16.90
CA SER A 175 6.10 -13.02 16.40
C SER A 175 5.66 -14.35 15.78
N ASP A 176 4.43 -14.78 16.01
CA ASP A 176 3.87 -16.04 15.53
C ASP A 176 2.32 -15.97 15.54
N PHE A 177 1.65 -17.04 15.14
CA PHE A 177 0.19 -17.11 15.13
C PHE A 177 -0.34 -17.63 16.47
N TYR A 178 -1.17 -16.84 17.18
CA TYR A 178 -1.70 -17.22 18.50
C TYR A 178 -2.43 -18.58 18.52
N ILE A 179 -3.16 -18.92 17.45
CA ILE A 179 -3.86 -20.21 17.32
C ILE A 179 -2.88 -21.39 17.23
N ALA A 180 -1.71 -21.22 16.59
CA ALA A 180 -0.67 -22.24 16.52
C ALA A 180 0.26 -22.24 17.75
N ASN A 181 0.46 -21.07 18.35
CA ASN A 181 1.42 -20.82 19.42
C ASN A 181 0.85 -19.79 20.43
N PRO A 182 0.14 -20.25 21.48
CA PRO A 182 -0.51 -19.39 22.47
C PRO A 182 0.43 -18.50 23.32
N LYS A 183 1.76 -18.58 23.11
CA LYS A 183 2.75 -17.70 23.74
C LYS A 183 2.98 -16.40 22.95
N SER A 184 2.63 -16.35 21.66
CA SER A 184 2.64 -15.11 20.88
C SER A 184 1.32 -14.36 21.02
N VAL A 185 1.30 -13.09 20.62
CA VAL A 185 0.07 -12.27 20.55
C VAL A 185 -0.43 -12.08 19.12
N GLY A 186 0.37 -12.49 18.13
CA GLY A 186 0.11 -12.23 16.72
C GLY A 186 -1.12 -12.94 16.18
N SER A 187 -1.74 -12.32 15.18
CA SER A 187 -3.04 -12.73 14.65
C SER A 187 -4.11 -12.74 15.74
N SER A 188 -4.33 -11.58 16.39
CA SER A 188 -5.41 -11.41 17.37
C SER A 188 -6.01 -10.00 17.46
N ILE A 189 -7.22 -9.94 18.02
CA ILE A 189 -7.95 -8.71 18.36
C ILE A 189 -8.06 -8.67 19.89
N VAL A 190 -7.42 -7.70 20.52
CA VAL A 190 -7.28 -7.61 21.98
C VAL A 190 -8.09 -6.43 22.53
N PHE A 191 -8.98 -6.69 23.49
CA PHE A 191 -9.90 -5.71 24.06
C PHE A 191 -10.40 -6.16 25.45
N PHE A 192 -11.13 -5.29 26.15
CA PHE A 192 -11.77 -5.62 27.44
C PHE A 192 -13.13 -6.32 27.24
N ASP A 193 -13.33 -7.43 27.96
CA ASP A 193 -14.53 -8.26 27.86
C ASP A 193 -15.83 -7.51 28.22
N THR A 194 -16.62 -7.16 27.20
CA THR A 194 -17.97 -6.59 27.34
C THR A 194 -18.85 -7.08 26.19
N PRO A 195 -20.20 -7.15 26.35
CA PRO A 195 -21.08 -7.65 25.29
C PRO A 195 -20.99 -6.85 23.98
N GLU A 196 -20.87 -5.52 24.08
CA GLU A 196 -20.71 -4.63 22.92
C GLU A 196 -19.39 -4.88 22.18
N MET A 197 -18.26 -4.88 22.91
CA MET A 197 -16.94 -5.05 22.29
C MET A 197 -16.75 -6.46 21.72
N ASN A 198 -17.35 -7.50 22.31
CA ASN A 198 -17.36 -8.85 21.74
C ASN A 198 -18.14 -8.91 20.43
N ALA A 199 -19.35 -8.34 20.37
CA ALA A 199 -20.16 -8.32 19.15
C ALA A 199 -19.45 -7.57 18.01
N LEU A 200 -18.73 -6.49 18.34
CA LEU A 200 -17.91 -5.73 17.40
C LEU A 200 -16.65 -6.50 16.98
N ALA A 201 -15.94 -7.13 17.92
CA ALA A 201 -14.77 -7.96 17.63
C ALA A 201 -15.10 -9.15 16.71
N GLN A 202 -16.23 -9.82 16.92
CA GLN A 202 -16.69 -10.92 16.06
C GLN A 202 -16.97 -10.46 14.63
N LYS A 203 -17.53 -9.26 14.45
CA LYS A 203 -17.74 -8.64 13.13
C LYS A 203 -16.43 -8.32 12.43
N ILE A 204 -15.47 -7.72 13.15
CA ILE A 204 -14.12 -7.41 12.66
C ILE A 204 -13.35 -8.68 12.30
N GLN A 205 -13.35 -9.67 13.20
CA GLN A 205 -12.73 -10.99 13.03
C GLN A 205 -13.26 -11.72 11.80
N LYS A 206 -14.59 -11.71 11.59
CA LYS A 206 -15.23 -12.36 10.44
C LYS A 206 -14.72 -11.81 9.11
N ASP A 207 -14.64 -10.48 8.98
CA ASP A 207 -14.25 -9.84 7.72
C ASP A 207 -12.77 -10.06 7.38
N VAL A 208 -11.88 -10.04 8.37
CA VAL A 208 -10.45 -10.34 8.15
C VAL A 208 -10.18 -11.83 7.95
N ASN A 209 -10.87 -12.72 8.68
CA ASN A 209 -10.71 -14.16 8.49
C ASN A 209 -11.33 -14.68 7.17
N ALA A 210 -12.24 -13.93 6.55
CA ALA A 210 -12.69 -14.21 5.18
C ALA A 210 -11.56 -14.12 4.14
N THR A 211 -10.41 -13.50 4.48
CA THR A 211 -9.22 -13.48 3.62
C THR A 211 -8.14 -14.48 4.05
N ILE A 212 -8.40 -15.39 5.00
CA ILE A 212 -7.41 -16.30 5.59
C ILE A 212 -7.87 -17.76 5.49
N THR A 213 -7.22 -18.51 4.59
CA THR A 213 -7.57 -19.91 4.25
C THR A 213 -6.96 -20.95 5.19
N ASP A 214 -5.85 -20.66 5.87
CA ASP A 214 -5.23 -21.54 6.88
C ASP A 214 -5.85 -21.27 8.27
N PRO A 215 -6.61 -22.22 8.86
CA PRO A 215 -7.26 -22.01 10.15
C PRO A 215 -6.27 -21.73 11.30
N LYS A 216 -5.01 -22.17 11.18
CA LYS A 216 -3.97 -21.90 12.20
C LYS A 216 -3.40 -20.48 12.13
N ARG A 217 -3.68 -19.76 11.04
CA ARG A 217 -3.24 -18.36 10.80
C ARG A 217 -4.37 -17.34 10.94
N GLN A 218 -5.58 -17.77 11.31
CA GLN A 218 -6.72 -16.89 11.49
C GLN A 218 -6.53 -15.94 12.68
N ILE A 219 -7.10 -14.74 12.57
CA ILE A 219 -7.15 -13.76 13.65
C ILE A 219 -8.06 -14.28 14.76
N ALA A 220 -7.57 -14.32 15.99
CA ALA A 220 -8.29 -14.77 17.19
C ALA A 220 -8.86 -13.61 18.01
N ILE A 221 -9.90 -13.88 18.81
CA ILE A 221 -10.41 -12.94 19.83
C ILE A 221 -9.69 -13.18 21.16
N ARG A 222 -9.25 -12.11 21.83
CA ARG A 222 -8.60 -12.16 23.14
C ARG A 222 -9.16 -11.07 24.07
N THR A 223 -10.07 -11.45 24.96
CA THR A 223 -10.81 -10.53 25.85
C THR A 223 -10.06 -10.11 27.13
N VAL A 224 -8.76 -10.43 27.22
CA VAL A 224 -7.89 -10.21 28.38
C VAL A 224 -7.57 -8.75 28.71
N GLY A 225 -8.08 -7.80 27.92
CA GLY A 225 -7.72 -6.39 27.96
C GLY A 225 -6.36 -6.10 27.30
N PRO A 226 -6.13 -4.87 26.79
CA PRO A 226 -4.79 -4.45 26.39
C PRO A 226 -3.83 -4.36 27.59
N ILE A 227 -2.53 -4.33 27.32
CA ILE A 227 -1.49 -4.43 28.36
C ILE A 227 -1.49 -3.22 29.30
N ASN A 228 -1.24 -3.45 30.59
CA ASN A 228 -1.08 -2.37 31.57
C ASN A 228 0.18 -1.54 31.26
N GLY A 229 0.05 -0.21 31.30
CA GLY A 229 1.07 0.73 30.82
C GLY A 229 1.16 0.86 29.28
N GLY A 230 0.21 0.28 28.54
CA GLY A 230 0.11 0.42 27.09
C GLY A 230 -0.90 1.47 26.62
N LEU A 231 -0.72 1.96 25.38
CA LEU A 231 -1.44 3.10 24.79
C LEU A 231 -2.96 2.97 24.90
N VAL A 232 -3.50 1.89 24.34
CA VAL A 232 -4.95 1.63 24.28
C VAL A 232 -5.56 1.56 25.67
N ARG A 233 -4.91 0.86 26.61
CA ARG A 233 -5.40 0.69 27.98
C ARG A 233 -5.39 2.00 28.75
N ALA A 234 -4.30 2.75 28.70
CA ALA A 234 -4.21 4.07 29.33
C ALA A 234 -5.30 5.00 28.77
N THR A 235 -5.52 5.00 27.46
CA THR A 235 -6.55 5.80 26.80
C THR A 235 -7.95 5.42 27.32
N ILE A 236 -8.31 4.14 27.29
CA ILE A 236 -9.61 3.64 27.82
C ILE A 236 -9.79 4.04 29.30
N GLU A 237 -8.82 3.71 30.17
CA GLU A 237 -8.93 3.91 31.62
C GLU A 237 -8.89 5.38 32.07
N ARG A 238 -8.37 6.31 31.25
CA ARG A 238 -8.22 7.74 31.62
C ARG A 238 -9.11 8.70 30.83
N THR A 239 -9.69 8.29 29.70
CA THR A 239 -10.59 9.13 28.89
C THR A 239 -12.01 8.58 28.78
N GLY A 240 -12.24 7.29 29.07
CA GLY A 240 -13.52 6.63 28.85
C GLY A 240 -13.73 6.15 27.40
N ALA A 241 -12.73 6.28 26.53
CA ALA A 241 -12.75 5.75 25.17
C ALA A 241 -13.01 4.23 25.14
N LYS A 242 -13.47 3.73 23.99
CA LYS A 242 -13.50 2.29 23.65
C LYS A 242 -12.31 1.96 22.73
N GLY A 243 -11.86 0.72 22.67
CA GLY A 243 -10.71 0.43 21.81
C GLY A 243 -10.21 -1.00 21.74
N PHE A 244 -9.29 -1.20 20.79
CA PHE A 244 -8.67 -2.48 20.44
C PHE A 244 -7.15 -2.31 20.22
N CYS A 245 -6.36 -3.32 20.57
CA CYS A 245 -5.13 -3.59 19.82
C CYS A 245 -5.48 -4.58 18.70
N PHE A 246 -5.00 -4.32 17.48
CA PHE A 246 -5.03 -5.28 16.38
C PHE A 246 -3.62 -5.80 16.13
N GLU A 247 -3.46 -7.12 16.21
CA GLU A 247 -2.19 -7.83 16.13
C GLU A 247 -2.15 -8.67 14.84
N THR A 248 -1.29 -8.34 13.87
CA THR A 248 -0.97 -9.25 12.74
C THR A 248 0.20 -10.18 13.12
N THR A 249 0.72 -10.98 12.19
CA THR A 249 1.85 -11.90 12.45
C THR A 249 2.92 -11.75 11.38
N TYR A 250 4.15 -11.39 11.76
CA TYR A 250 5.26 -11.25 10.79
C TYR A 250 5.89 -12.58 10.36
N ASN A 251 5.61 -13.69 11.06
CA ASN A 251 6.09 -15.03 10.69
C ASN A 251 5.46 -15.51 9.38
N GLN A 252 6.29 -15.71 8.34
CA GLN A 252 5.86 -16.24 7.03
C GLN A 252 4.66 -15.50 6.39
N GLN A 253 4.59 -14.17 6.52
CA GLN A 253 3.62 -13.33 5.80
C GLN A 253 4.31 -12.10 5.19
N PRO A 254 3.96 -11.72 3.94
CA PRO A 254 4.49 -10.51 3.32
C PRO A 254 3.96 -9.25 4.04
N LEU A 255 4.62 -8.12 3.84
CA LEU A 255 4.24 -6.86 4.47
C LEU A 255 2.93 -6.32 3.86
N SER A 256 2.65 -6.53 2.58
CA SER A 256 1.34 -6.23 1.97
C SER A 256 0.17 -6.89 2.72
N LEU A 257 0.22 -8.21 2.92
CA LEU A 257 -0.86 -8.97 3.55
C LEU A 257 -1.17 -8.47 4.96
N ARG A 258 -0.14 -8.23 5.77
CA ARG A 258 -0.26 -7.74 7.15
C ARG A 258 -0.84 -6.31 7.17
N THR A 259 -0.32 -5.45 6.29
CA THR A 259 -0.83 -4.07 6.09
C THR A 259 -2.31 -4.09 5.72
N ARG A 260 -2.72 -4.94 4.76
CA ARG A 260 -4.11 -5.09 4.33
C ARG A 260 -5.01 -5.70 5.41
N GLN A 261 -4.52 -6.62 6.24
CA GLN A 261 -5.28 -7.15 7.39
C GLN A 261 -5.62 -6.05 8.40
N HIS A 262 -4.66 -5.16 8.75
CA HIS A 262 -4.96 -3.99 9.57
C HIS A 262 -5.99 -3.06 8.88
N ARG A 263 -5.85 -2.78 7.58
CA ARG A 263 -6.83 -2.00 6.81
C ARG A 263 -8.23 -2.61 6.89
N ILE A 264 -8.40 -3.93 6.70
CA ILE A 264 -9.71 -4.58 6.84
C ILE A 264 -10.29 -4.39 8.25
N MET A 265 -9.49 -4.58 9.30
CA MET A 265 -9.96 -4.49 10.68
C MET A 265 -10.38 -3.05 11.08
N VAL A 266 -9.59 -2.04 10.71
CA VAL A 266 -9.94 -0.62 10.95
C VAL A 266 -11.13 -0.18 10.10
N HIS A 267 -11.21 -0.64 8.84
CA HIS A 267 -12.34 -0.31 7.97
C HIS A 267 -13.65 -0.86 8.51
N ARG A 268 -13.67 -2.10 9.01
CA ARG A 268 -14.89 -2.66 9.60
C ARG A 268 -15.30 -1.90 10.87
N LEU A 269 -14.36 -1.47 11.71
CA LEU A 269 -14.68 -0.56 12.82
C LEU A 269 -15.32 0.75 12.30
N MET A 270 -14.69 1.43 11.34
CA MET A 270 -15.22 2.68 10.77
C MET A 270 -16.60 2.51 10.11
N ARG A 271 -16.94 1.34 9.58
CA ARG A 271 -18.30 1.04 9.08
C ARG A 271 -19.34 0.92 10.19
N GLU A 272 -18.99 0.28 11.31
CA GLU A 272 -19.89 0.15 12.47
C GLU A 272 -20.07 1.48 13.22
N LEU A 273 -19.08 2.38 13.13
CA LEU A 273 -19.16 3.77 13.61
C LEU A 273 -19.82 4.74 12.62
N ASP A 274 -20.28 4.26 11.46
CA ASP A 274 -20.84 5.06 10.37
C ASP A 274 -19.89 6.16 9.83
N MET A 275 -18.58 5.98 9.99
CA MET A 275 -17.53 6.94 9.58
C MET A 275 -17.00 6.72 8.16
N ALA A 276 -17.06 5.50 7.62
CA ALA A 276 -16.48 5.20 6.30
C ALA A 276 -17.31 5.78 5.12
N ALA A 277 -16.66 6.49 4.19
CA ALA A 277 -17.29 6.98 2.94
C ALA A 277 -16.81 6.27 1.66
N GLY A 278 -15.91 5.29 1.78
CA GLY A 278 -15.37 4.49 0.67
C GLY A 278 -14.74 3.20 1.19
N ASP A 279 -14.03 2.46 0.35
CA ASP A 279 -13.48 1.13 0.66
C ASP A 279 -12.10 1.14 1.33
N ALA A 280 -11.74 0.02 1.96
CA ALA A 280 -10.46 -0.21 2.66
C ALA A 280 -9.22 -0.19 1.75
N GLU A 281 -9.40 -0.09 0.44
CA GLU A 281 -8.34 -0.21 -0.58
C GLU A 281 -7.74 1.13 -1.01
N VAL A 282 -8.15 2.25 -0.39
CA VAL A 282 -7.46 3.53 -0.57
C VAL A 282 -6.11 3.48 0.15
N MET A 283 -5.02 3.75 -0.58
CA MET A 283 -3.63 3.65 -0.09
C MET A 283 -2.82 4.94 -0.27
N THR A 284 -3.22 5.84 -1.18
CA THR A 284 -2.43 7.02 -1.60
C THR A 284 -3.27 8.29 -1.58
N PRO A 285 -2.65 9.49 -1.50
CA PRO A 285 -3.39 10.75 -1.50
C PRO A 285 -4.13 10.99 -2.82
N ARG A 286 -5.33 11.58 -2.72
CA ARG A 286 -6.14 12.03 -3.86
C ARG A 286 -6.50 13.51 -3.65
N PRO A 287 -6.09 14.45 -4.52
CA PRO A 287 -5.24 14.25 -5.70
C PRO A 287 -3.82 13.77 -5.34
N ARG A 288 -3.13 13.15 -6.30
CA ARG A 288 -1.72 12.72 -6.12
C ARG A 288 -0.83 13.95 -5.93
N GLY A 289 0.11 13.87 -4.99
CA GLY A 289 1.07 14.93 -4.69
C GLY A 289 2.27 14.97 -5.65
N SER A 290 3.28 15.76 -5.29
CA SER A 290 4.53 15.90 -6.06
C SER A 290 5.45 14.68 -6.01
N GLN A 291 5.17 13.66 -5.17
CA GLN A 291 5.95 12.43 -5.07
C GLN A 291 5.48 11.37 -6.08
N VAL A 292 6.41 10.55 -6.58
CA VAL A 292 6.09 9.34 -7.36
C VAL A 292 5.44 8.31 -6.44
N GLN A 293 4.23 7.87 -6.77
CA GLN A 293 3.56 6.80 -6.03
C GLN A 293 4.07 5.44 -6.54
N VAL A 294 4.78 4.67 -5.71
CA VAL A 294 5.41 3.40 -6.09
C VAL A 294 4.79 2.22 -5.36
N ALA A 295 4.25 1.27 -6.11
CA ALA A 295 3.90 -0.04 -5.61
C ALA A 295 5.09 -1.00 -5.75
N VAL A 296 5.51 -1.66 -4.67
CA VAL A 296 6.48 -2.76 -4.73
C VAL A 296 5.77 -4.05 -4.38
N TYR A 297 5.80 -5.01 -5.30
CA TYR A 297 5.26 -6.35 -5.07
C TYR A 297 6.12 -7.11 -4.04
N ASP A 298 5.48 -7.71 -3.05
CA ASP A 298 6.13 -8.64 -2.10
C ASP A 298 5.34 -9.95 -1.90
N GLY A 299 4.37 -10.21 -2.77
CA GLY A 299 3.54 -11.42 -2.73
C GLY A 299 4.27 -12.70 -3.15
N GLY A 300 3.50 -13.78 -3.33
CA GLY A 300 4.01 -15.10 -3.72
C GLY A 300 4.95 -15.04 -4.94
N GLY A 301 6.04 -15.80 -4.87
CA GLY A 301 7.11 -15.82 -5.86
C GLY A 301 8.28 -14.87 -5.58
N THR A 302 8.08 -13.79 -4.80
CA THR A 302 9.15 -12.92 -4.29
C THR A 302 10.21 -13.71 -3.51
N GLY A 303 11.49 -13.33 -3.61
CA GLY A 303 12.58 -14.00 -2.92
C GLY A 303 13.71 -13.09 -2.41
N GLY A 304 14.36 -13.54 -1.34
CA GLY A 304 15.46 -12.82 -0.70
C GLY A 304 15.02 -11.51 -0.06
N LYS A 305 15.90 -10.50 -0.07
CA LYS A 305 15.64 -9.15 0.46
C LYS A 305 15.32 -8.11 -0.62
N GLY A 306 15.11 -8.51 -1.88
CA GLY A 306 14.97 -7.56 -3.00
C GLY A 306 13.84 -6.54 -2.77
N ALA A 307 12.68 -7.01 -2.28
CA ALA A 307 11.57 -6.14 -1.91
C ALA A 307 11.92 -5.17 -0.77
N ASP A 308 12.57 -5.63 0.31
CA ASP A 308 12.91 -4.80 1.47
C ASP A 308 13.96 -3.75 1.14
N ASN A 309 14.97 -4.12 0.35
CA ASN A 309 15.96 -3.20 -0.17
C ASN A 309 15.30 -2.10 -1.03
N LEU A 310 14.40 -2.46 -1.96
CA LEU A 310 13.66 -1.49 -2.78
C LEU A 310 12.87 -0.49 -1.92
N THR A 311 12.21 -0.96 -0.86
CA THR A 311 11.52 -0.08 0.10
C THR A 311 12.49 0.86 0.80
N ALA A 312 13.57 0.36 1.40
CA ALA A 312 14.56 1.20 2.09
C ALA A 312 15.25 2.22 1.15
N ILE A 313 15.48 1.86 -0.11
CA ILE A 313 16.04 2.76 -1.14
C ILE A 313 15.09 3.93 -1.45
N LEU A 314 13.77 3.67 -1.47
CA LEU A 314 12.75 4.62 -1.90
C LEU A 314 12.14 5.42 -0.75
N ASP A 315 12.00 4.87 0.46
CA ASP A 315 11.69 5.64 1.67
C ASP A 315 12.74 6.75 1.92
N ALA A 316 13.98 6.49 1.51
CA ALA A 316 15.10 7.43 1.58
C ALA A 316 15.26 8.30 0.31
N ASP A 317 14.26 8.39 -0.57
CA ASP A 317 14.18 9.36 -1.67
C ASP A 317 12.92 10.23 -1.49
N PRO A 318 13.04 11.52 -1.12
CA PRO A 318 11.88 12.37 -0.81
C PRO A 318 10.96 12.61 -2.02
N ARG A 319 11.36 12.20 -3.23
CA ARG A 319 10.57 12.30 -4.47
C ARG A 319 9.70 11.06 -4.72
N ALA A 320 9.69 10.08 -3.81
CA ALA A 320 8.87 8.88 -3.89
C ALA A 320 8.06 8.66 -2.60
N ALA A 321 6.93 7.96 -2.74
CA ALA A 321 6.19 7.34 -1.64
C ALA A 321 6.01 5.87 -2.02
N VAL A 322 6.39 4.94 -1.12
CA VAL A 322 6.48 3.51 -1.44
C VAL A 322 5.57 2.66 -0.57
N HIS A 323 4.76 1.84 -1.24
CA HIS A 323 3.76 0.95 -0.64
C HIS A 323 4.00 -0.50 -1.05
N ARG A 324 3.54 -1.43 -0.22
CA ARG A 324 3.54 -2.86 -0.53
C ARG A 324 2.23 -3.27 -1.15
N VAL A 325 2.28 -4.06 -2.22
CA VAL A 325 1.09 -4.66 -2.84
C VAL A 325 1.25 -6.17 -2.95
N GLY A 326 0.22 -6.90 -2.54
CA GLY A 326 0.08 -8.32 -2.82
C GLY A 326 -0.89 -8.56 -3.98
N PRO A 327 -1.06 -9.83 -4.41
CA PRO A 327 -2.11 -10.19 -5.37
C PRO A 327 -3.53 -9.71 -4.95
N PRO A 328 -3.95 -9.75 -3.67
CA PRO A 328 -5.26 -9.23 -3.27
C PRO A 328 -5.43 -7.72 -3.53
N ASP A 329 -4.40 -6.91 -3.31
CA ASP A 329 -4.44 -5.46 -3.61
C ASP A 329 -4.52 -5.23 -5.13
N ILE A 330 -3.75 -5.98 -5.91
CA ILE A 330 -3.74 -5.89 -7.38
C ILE A 330 -5.09 -6.31 -7.97
N ALA A 331 -5.67 -7.41 -7.49
CA ALA A 331 -7.00 -7.89 -7.88
C ALA A 331 -8.12 -6.91 -7.44
N ALA A 332 -7.95 -6.21 -6.32
CA ALA A 332 -8.82 -5.10 -5.91
C ALA A 332 -8.59 -3.79 -6.69
N GLY A 333 -7.72 -3.80 -7.71
CA GLY A 333 -7.47 -2.66 -8.60
C GLY A 333 -6.53 -1.59 -8.03
N ALA A 334 -5.80 -1.87 -6.94
CA ALA A 334 -4.97 -0.88 -6.25
C ALA A 334 -3.91 -0.22 -7.15
N LEU A 335 -3.46 -0.88 -8.23
CA LEU A 335 -2.53 -0.31 -9.22
C LEU A 335 -2.99 1.03 -9.81
N ALA A 336 -4.31 1.28 -9.90
CA ALA A 336 -4.86 2.57 -10.34
C ALA A 336 -4.48 3.76 -9.42
N GLN A 337 -3.86 3.51 -8.27
CA GLN A 337 -3.39 4.51 -7.32
C GLN A 337 -1.92 4.91 -7.49
N PHE A 338 -1.15 4.12 -8.26
CA PHE A 338 0.30 4.28 -8.37
C PHE A 338 0.73 4.90 -9.71
N ASP A 339 1.95 5.43 -9.75
CA ASP A 339 2.65 5.87 -10.96
C ASP A 339 3.52 4.73 -11.53
N VAL A 340 4.12 3.91 -10.65
CA VAL A 340 5.04 2.81 -10.99
C VAL A 340 4.72 1.56 -10.18
N VAL A 341 4.84 0.37 -10.79
CA VAL A 341 4.91 -0.93 -10.10
C VAL A 341 6.28 -1.56 -10.26
N ILE A 342 6.83 -2.14 -9.20
CA ILE A 342 8.12 -2.84 -9.20
C ILE A 342 7.91 -4.31 -8.80
N PHE A 343 8.41 -5.23 -9.62
CA PHE A 343 8.51 -6.66 -9.32
C PHE A 343 9.97 -7.03 -9.01
N PRO A 344 10.27 -7.53 -7.80
CA PRO A 344 11.62 -7.81 -7.32
C PRO A 344 12.19 -9.14 -7.88
N GLY A 345 13.35 -9.54 -7.36
CA GLY A 345 13.87 -10.90 -7.54
C GLY A 345 13.07 -11.95 -6.78
N GLY A 346 13.17 -13.22 -7.23
CA GLY A 346 12.26 -14.28 -6.83
C GLY A 346 12.16 -15.39 -7.88
N SER A 347 10.95 -15.71 -8.32
CA SER A 347 10.65 -16.62 -9.42
C SER A 347 9.47 -16.10 -10.23
N GLY A 348 9.71 -15.60 -11.45
CA GLY A 348 8.69 -14.95 -12.27
C GLY A 348 7.48 -15.85 -12.59
N LYS A 349 7.69 -17.18 -12.68
CA LYS A 349 6.59 -18.14 -12.84
C LYS A 349 5.73 -18.26 -11.57
N ALA A 350 6.32 -18.13 -10.38
CA ALA A 350 5.59 -18.13 -9.12
C ALA A 350 4.94 -16.77 -8.84
N GLU A 351 5.54 -15.67 -9.29
CA GLU A 351 4.92 -14.33 -9.29
C GLU A 351 3.66 -14.33 -10.16
N ALA A 352 3.76 -14.77 -11.42
CA ALA A 352 2.59 -14.96 -12.29
C ALA A 352 1.55 -15.95 -11.71
N GLY A 353 2.01 -17.06 -11.12
CA GLY A 353 1.13 -18.04 -10.48
C GLY A 353 0.42 -17.52 -9.23
N ALA A 354 0.99 -16.53 -8.54
CA ALA A 354 0.37 -15.86 -7.39
C ALA A 354 -0.50 -14.66 -7.80
N LEU A 355 -0.21 -14.02 -8.94
CA LEU A 355 -1.01 -12.95 -9.54
C LEU A 355 -2.31 -13.42 -10.20
N ASP A 356 -2.41 -14.70 -10.59
CA ASP A 356 -3.45 -15.25 -11.47
C ASP A 356 -3.58 -14.53 -12.85
N LYS A 357 -4.59 -14.86 -13.65
CA LYS A 357 -4.75 -14.30 -15.01
C LYS A 357 -5.29 -12.88 -14.96
N GLU A 358 -6.20 -12.63 -14.03
CA GLU A 358 -6.88 -11.37 -13.79
C GLU A 358 -5.87 -10.35 -13.23
N GLY A 359 -5.00 -10.74 -12.30
CA GLY A 359 -3.89 -9.88 -11.84
C GLY A 359 -2.80 -9.67 -12.90
N ILE A 360 -2.52 -10.64 -13.76
CA ILE A 360 -1.63 -10.46 -14.93
C ILE A 360 -2.18 -9.40 -15.90
N GLU A 361 -3.47 -9.42 -16.27
CA GLU A 361 -4.04 -8.33 -17.08
C GLU A 361 -4.23 -7.02 -16.30
N ALA A 362 -4.38 -7.04 -14.97
CA ALA A 362 -4.37 -5.80 -14.17
C ALA A 362 -3.02 -5.09 -14.29
N VAL A 363 -1.90 -5.82 -14.17
CA VAL A 363 -0.54 -5.27 -14.37
C VAL A 363 -0.35 -4.82 -15.82
N ARG A 364 -0.70 -5.65 -16.82
CA ARG A 364 -0.59 -5.26 -18.24
C ARG A 364 -1.40 -4.00 -18.55
N THR A 365 -2.63 -3.92 -18.07
CA THR A 365 -3.56 -2.79 -18.31
C THR A 365 -3.07 -1.50 -17.63
N PHE A 366 -2.55 -1.60 -16.41
CA PHE A 366 -1.89 -0.49 -15.72
C PHE A 366 -0.77 0.12 -16.57
N VAL A 367 0.16 -0.71 -17.05
CA VAL A 367 1.27 -0.25 -17.91
C VAL A 367 0.74 0.30 -19.25
N ARG A 368 -0.14 -0.44 -19.93
CA ARG A 368 -0.75 -0.08 -21.22
C ARG A 368 -1.38 1.31 -21.20
N ASN A 369 -1.96 1.71 -20.06
CA ASN A 369 -2.63 2.99 -19.87
C ASN A 369 -1.71 4.16 -19.46
N GLY A 370 -0.45 3.89 -19.10
CA GLY A 370 0.56 4.92 -18.78
C GLY A 370 1.43 4.62 -17.56
N GLY A 371 1.14 3.57 -16.80
CA GLY A 371 1.93 3.18 -15.63
C GLY A 371 3.36 2.75 -15.98
N GLY A 372 4.30 3.04 -15.09
CA GLY A 372 5.66 2.53 -15.16
C GLY A 372 5.77 1.10 -14.62
N TYR A 373 6.62 0.27 -15.23
CA TYR A 373 6.97 -1.06 -14.73
C TYR A 373 8.48 -1.19 -14.58
N ILE A 374 8.94 -1.73 -13.44
CA ILE A 374 10.32 -2.14 -13.25
C ILE A 374 10.35 -3.61 -12.82
N GLY A 375 10.99 -4.45 -13.60
CA GLY A 375 11.24 -5.86 -13.27
C GLY A 375 12.71 -6.08 -12.93
N ILE A 376 13.01 -6.73 -11.80
CA ILE A 376 14.38 -7.05 -11.39
C ILE A 376 14.54 -8.56 -11.28
N CYS A 377 15.49 -9.16 -12.00
CA CYS A 377 15.74 -10.60 -12.06
C CYS A 377 14.46 -11.41 -12.39
N ALA A 378 13.68 -11.83 -11.39
CA ALA A 378 12.41 -12.52 -11.57
C ALA A 378 11.32 -11.63 -12.20
N GLY A 379 11.18 -10.38 -11.73
CA GLY A 379 10.34 -9.39 -12.40
C GLY A 379 10.78 -9.09 -13.85
N ALA A 380 12.05 -9.29 -14.19
CA ALA A 380 12.55 -9.17 -15.56
C ALA A 380 12.26 -10.42 -16.42
N PHE A 381 12.24 -11.62 -15.84
CA PHE A 381 11.65 -12.80 -16.48
C PHE A 381 10.14 -12.59 -16.71
N LEU A 382 9.42 -12.07 -15.71
CA LEU A 382 7.99 -11.81 -15.75
C LEU A 382 7.59 -10.83 -16.86
N SER A 383 8.43 -9.82 -17.18
CA SER A 383 8.15 -8.85 -18.26
C SER A 383 8.32 -9.37 -19.69
N SER A 384 9.01 -10.50 -19.88
CA SER A 384 9.37 -11.06 -21.20
C SER A 384 8.17 -11.57 -22.00
N THR A 385 8.40 -12.08 -23.21
CA THR A 385 7.35 -12.60 -24.13
C THR A 385 7.40 -14.11 -24.41
N ASN A 386 8.41 -14.83 -23.94
CA ASN A 386 8.65 -16.23 -24.34
C ASN A 386 8.05 -17.29 -23.41
N TYR A 387 7.04 -16.91 -22.61
CA TYR A 387 6.32 -17.84 -21.72
C TYR A 387 4.84 -17.48 -21.62
N ASP A 388 3.95 -18.49 -21.64
CA ASP A 388 2.49 -18.28 -21.57
C ASP A 388 2.02 -17.62 -20.25
N TRP A 389 2.83 -17.71 -19.19
CA TRP A 389 2.60 -17.08 -17.89
C TRP A 389 3.17 -15.65 -17.77
N SER A 390 3.92 -15.17 -18.76
CA SER A 390 4.58 -13.86 -18.70
C SER A 390 3.66 -12.69 -19.03
N LEU A 391 4.03 -11.49 -18.60
CA LEU A 391 3.31 -10.25 -18.89
C LEU A 391 3.36 -9.89 -20.39
N GLY A 392 4.36 -10.33 -21.16
CA GLY A 392 4.42 -10.02 -22.60
C GLY A 392 4.59 -8.53 -22.91
N ILE A 393 5.22 -7.77 -22.01
CA ILE A 393 5.29 -6.29 -22.08
C ILE A 393 6.62 -5.76 -22.67
N ILE A 394 7.59 -6.63 -22.95
CA ILE A 394 8.82 -6.29 -23.68
C ILE A 394 9.05 -7.31 -24.79
N ASN A 395 9.44 -6.89 -26.00
CA ASN A 395 9.83 -7.76 -27.12
C ASN A 395 11.20 -8.45 -26.90
N ASN A 396 11.39 -9.04 -25.72
CA ASN A 396 12.54 -9.85 -25.37
C ASN A 396 12.13 -11.29 -25.04
N LYS A 397 13.05 -12.20 -25.32
CA LYS A 397 13.05 -13.57 -24.82
C LYS A 397 14.19 -13.77 -23.84
N THR A 398 14.07 -14.80 -23.02
CA THR A 398 15.08 -15.29 -22.09
C THR A 398 15.57 -16.67 -22.53
N ILE A 399 16.70 -17.11 -21.97
CA ILE A 399 17.21 -18.48 -22.17
C ILE A 399 16.80 -19.33 -20.94
N PRO A 400 16.15 -20.49 -21.10
CA PRO A 400 15.71 -21.33 -19.98
C PRO A 400 16.77 -22.36 -19.52
N GLY A 401 16.54 -22.94 -18.34
CA GLY A 401 17.29 -24.07 -17.80
C GLY A 401 18.78 -23.80 -17.59
N LYS A 402 19.62 -24.82 -17.87
CA LYS A 402 21.08 -24.78 -17.67
C LYS A 402 21.80 -23.56 -18.22
N LEU A 403 21.32 -22.87 -19.26
CA LEU A 403 21.99 -21.68 -19.80
C LEU A 403 21.69 -20.37 -19.01
N HIS A 404 20.70 -20.41 -18.12
CA HIS A 404 20.32 -19.35 -17.16
C HIS A 404 20.87 -19.61 -15.75
N GLU A 405 20.96 -20.89 -15.35
CA GLU A 405 21.42 -21.36 -14.04
C GLU A 405 22.94 -21.18 -13.87
N ARG A 406 23.37 -19.93 -13.74
CA ARG A 406 24.78 -19.48 -13.67
C ARG A 406 25.30 -19.30 -12.23
N GLY A 407 24.46 -19.53 -11.23
CA GLY A 407 24.76 -19.25 -9.84
C GLY A 407 24.60 -17.75 -9.52
N GLY A 408 25.42 -17.24 -8.59
CA GLY A 408 25.43 -15.83 -8.27
C GLY A 408 26.74 -15.36 -7.63
N GLY A 409 27.03 -14.08 -7.82
CA GLY A 409 28.29 -13.42 -7.50
C GLY A 409 28.31 -12.00 -8.07
N THR A 410 29.44 -11.30 -7.99
CA THR A 410 29.62 -10.00 -8.62
C THR A 410 29.89 -10.16 -10.11
N VAL A 411 29.24 -9.36 -10.95
CA VAL A 411 29.58 -9.15 -12.36
C VAL A 411 29.63 -7.66 -12.65
N SER A 412 30.42 -7.26 -13.63
CA SER A 412 30.60 -5.87 -14.03
C SER A 412 29.67 -5.56 -15.20
N ILE A 413 28.93 -4.45 -15.13
CA ILE A 413 28.12 -3.92 -16.22
C ILE A 413 28.65 -2.55 -16.66
N GLU A 414 28.33 -2.14 -17.89
CA GLU A 414 28.62 -0.80 -18.40
C GLU A 414 27.32 -0.17 -18.94
N LEU A 415 27.08 1.09 -18.60
CA LEU A 415 25.91 1.84 -19.10
C LEU A 415 26.14 2.31 -20.54
N THR A 416 25.11 2.19 -21.39
CA THR A 416 25.11 2.82 -22.71
C THR A 416 24.89 4.34 -22.57
N ASP A 417 25.07 5.13 -23.63
CA ASP A 417 24.81 6.58 -23.57
C ASP A 417 23.36 6.90 -23.17
N GLU A 418 22.40 6.14 -23.70
CA GLU A 418 20.99 6.21 -23.30
C GLU A 418 20.78 5.71 -21.85
N GLY A 419 21.53 4.68 -21.44
CA GLY A 419 21.58 4.23 -20.06
C GLY A 419 22.10 5.30 -19.09
N ARG A 420 23.14 6.03 -19.47
CA ARG A 420 23.68 7.17 -18.70
C ARG A 420 22.69 8.33 -18.65
N ARG A 421 22.01 8.61 -19.77
CA ARG A 421 20.95 9.64 -19.84
C ARG A 421 19.75 9.32 -18.94
N ILE A 422 19.35 8.04 -18.83
CA ILE A 422 18.18 7.62 -18.04
C ILE A 422 18.55 7.29 -16.58
N LEU A 423 19.52 6.41 -16.37
CA LEU A 423 19.85 5.82 -15.06
C LEU A 423 20.93 6.62 -14.32
N GLY A 424 21.61 7.55 -14.98
CA GLY A 424 22.59 8.46 -14.40
C GLY A 424 23.96 8.36 -15.07
N ASP A 425 24.61 9.51 -15.32
CA ASP A 425 25.93 9.56 -15.95
C ASP A 425 27.02 9.11 -14.98
N THR A 426 27.25 7.80 -14.96
CA THR A 426 28.36 7.15 -14.27
C THR A 426 29.14 6.37 -15.34
N PRO A 427 30.30 6.87 -15.80
CA PRO A 427 31.07 6.23 -16.87
C PRO A 427 31.86 5.02 -16.35
N GLY A 428 32.15 4.08 -17.26
CA GLY A 428 32.96 2.90 -16.98
C GLY A 428 32.19 1.72 -16.38
N LEU A 429 32.93 0.83 -15.71
CA LEU A 429 32.40 -0.42 -15.15
C LEU A 429 31.73 -0.20 -13.79
N LEU A 430 30.57 -0.82 -13.63
CA LEU A 430 29.77 -0.86 -12.40
C LEU A 430 29.66 -2.32 -11.93
N ASP A 431 30.26 -2.63 -10.79
CA ASP A 431 30.15 -3.96 -10.18
C ASP A 431 28.80 -4.13 -9.49
N VAL A 432 28.02 -5.10 -9.97
CA VAL A 432 26.65 -5.39 -9.52
C VAL A 432 26.53 -6.86 -9.09
N PHE A 433 25.72 -7.12 -8.07
CA PHE A 433 25.40 -8.50 -7.70
C PHE A 433 24.47 -9.13 -8.74
N TYR A 434 24.80 -10.32 -9.23
CA TYR A 434 23.96 -11.11 -10.12
C TYR A 434 23.62 -12.46 -9.47
N ARG A 435 22.40 -12.96 -9.70
CA ARG A 435 21.99 -14.32 -9.30
C ARG A 435 20.94 -14.86 -10.27
N ASN A 436 21.34 -15.76 -11.17
CA ASN A 436 20.48 -16.42 -12.17
C ASN A 436 19.56 -15.50 -12.99
N GLY A 437 19.92 -14.21 -13.15
CA GLY A 437 19.12 -13.22 -13.88
C GLY A 437 18.89 -13.59 -15.35
N PRO A 438 17.83 -13.06 -15.99
CA PRO A 438 17.52 -13.38 -17.38
C PRO A 438 18.61 -12.86 -18.33
N MET A 439 19.04 -13.70 -19.27
CA MET A 439 19.79 -13.23 -20.45
C MET A 439 18.79 -12.59 -21.41
N LEU A 440 18.91 -11.28 -21.67
CA LEU A 440 17.89 -10.47 -22.33
C LEU A 440 18.13 -10.38 -23.85
N LEU A 441 17.49 -11.27 -24.61
CA LEU A 441 17.65 -11.39 -26.07
C LEU A 441 16.43 -10.85 -26.83
N PRO A 442 16.56 -10.33 -28.07
CA PRO A 442 15.41 -9.99 -28.91
C PRO A 442 14.49 -11.20 -29.17
N ALA A 443 13.18 -11.04 -28.98
CA ALA A 443 12.21 -12.10 -29.29
C ALA A 443 11.79 -12.10 -30.77
N GLY A 444 11.55 -10.91 -31.35
CA GLY A 444 11.07 -10.76 -32.73
C GLY A 444 9.55 -10.86 -32.87
N VAL A 445 8.80 -10.65 -31.77
CA VAL A 445 7.33 -10.69 -31.77
C VAL A 445 6.79 -9.53 -32.60
N ALA A 446 5.94 -9.83 -33.59
CA ALA A 446 5.29 -8.80 -34.39
C ALA A 446 4.32 -7.96 -33.54
N GLY A 447 4.29 -6.64 -33.76
CA GLY A 447 3.39 -5.71 -33.07
C GLY A 447 3.87 -5.23 -31.69
N LEU A 448 4.97 -5.76 -31.13
CA LEU A 448 5.59 -5.24 -29.91
C LEU A 448 6.85 -4.41 -30.23
N PRO A 449 7.04 -3.21 -29.64
CA PRO A 449 8.25 -2.42 -29.82
C PRO A 449 9.53 -3.15 -29.40
N THR A 450 10.62 -2.96 -30.15
CA THR A 450 11.96 -3.40 -29.76
C THR A 450 12.44 -2.68 -28.51
N PHE A 451 13.20 -3.37 -27.64
CA PHE A 451 13.83 -2.74 -26.48
C PHE A 451 15.13 -2.00 -26.84
N THR A 452 15.50 -1.04 -26.00
CA THR A 452 16.78 -0.34 -26.04
C THR A 452 17.67 -0.83 -24.89
N PRO A 453 18.90 -1.33 -25.14
CA PRO A 453 19.87 -1.63 -24.10
C PRO A 453 20.31 -0.37 -23.35
N LEU A 454 20.12 -0.36 -22.03
CA LEU A 454 20.63 0.68 -21.12
C LEU A 454 21.94 0.26 -20.45
N ALA A 455 22.21 -1.05 -20.33
CA ALA A 455 23.49 -1.56 -19.86
C ALA A 455 23.84 -2.89 -20.52
N PHE A 456 25.13 -3.18 -20.65
CA PHE A 456 25.66 -4.47 -21.11
C PHE A 456 26.49 -5.14 -20.01
N PHE A 457 26.47 -6.46 -19.94
CA PHE A 457 27.44 -7.22 -19.13
C PHE A 457 28.84 -7.13 -19.75
N ARG A 458 29.86 -6.90 -18.92
CA ARG A 458 31.29 -6.82 -19.31
C ARG A 458 32.16 -7.90 -18.66
N SER A 459 31.67 -8.53 -17.59
CA SER A 459 32.15 -9.85 -17.13
C SER A 459 30.95 -10.80 -16.98
N GLU A 460 31.23 -12.08 -16.75
CA GLU A 460 30.22 -13.14 -16.65
C GLU A 460 30.42 -14.05 -15.44
N ILE A 461 29.41 -14.88 -15.20
CA ILE A 461 29.48 -16.00 -14.25
C ILE A 461 28.94 -17.27 -14.91
N SER A 462 29.55 -18.41 -14.59
CA SER A 462 29.24 -19.72 -15.17
C SER A 462 29.45 -20.86 -14.16
N GLN A 463 28.50 -21.79 -14.11
CA GLN A 463 28.60 -23.11 -13.46
C GLN A 463 28.84 -24.25 -14.45
N TYR A 464 28.52 -24.06 -15.74
CA TYR A 464 28.65 -25.07 -16.80
C TYR A 464 29.53 -24.55 -17.95
N GLU A 465 30.16 -25.47 -18.70
CA GLU A 465 31.10 -25.10 -19.77
C GLU A 465 30.38 -24.37 -20.91
N GLU A 466 29.17 -24.83 -21.23
CA GLU A 466 28.28 -24.30 -22.27
C GLU A 466 27.77 -22.87 -22.00
N GLN A 467 28.05 -22.32 -20.81
CA GLN A 467 27.70 -20.95 -20.43
C GLN A 467 28.81 -19.93 -20.71
N LYS A 468 30.07 -20.35 -20.88
CA LYS A 468 31.21 -19.42 -21.02
C LYS A 468 31.16 -18.65 -22.34
N GLY A 469 31.53 -17.37 -22.31
CA GLY A 469 31.50 -16.46 -23.45
C GLY A 469 30.11 -16.06 -23.94
N THR A 470 29.03 -16.52 -23.28
CA THR A 470 27.64 -16.31 -23.77
C THR A 470 26.86 -15.24 -23.00
N MET A 471 27.44 -14.66 -21.95
CA MET A 471 26.83 -13.56 -21.17
C MET A 471 27.49 -12.20 -21.42
N ILE A 472 28.79 -12.17 -21.72
CA ILE A 472 29.51 -10.92 -22.03
C ILE A 472 28.92 -10.25 -23.27
N ASN A 473 28.75 -8.93 -23.22
CA ASN A 473 28.09 -8.08 -24.21
C ASN A 473 26.59 -8.33 -24.43
N LEU A 474 25.94 -9.21 -23.65
CA LEU A 474 24.47 -9.24 -23.62
C LEU A 474 23.90 -8.08 -22.79
N PRO A 475 22.68 -7.59 -23.09
CA PRO A 475 22.02 -6.57 -22.29
C PRO A 475 21.79 -7.02 -20.85
N ALA A 476 22.31 -6.23 -19.90
CA ALA A 476 22.07 -6.39 -18.47
C ALA A 476 20.85 -5.58 -18.00
N ILE A 477 20.57 -4.46 -18.66
CA ILE A 477 19.38 -3.62 -18.41
C ILE A 477 18.80 -3.19 -19.76
N ILE A 478 17.49 -3.30 -19.93
CA ILE A 478 16.76 -2.89 -21.14
C ILE A 478 15.55 -2.04 -20.79
N ALA A 479 15.19 -1.12 -21.69
CA ALA A 479 13.98 -0.31 -21.61
C ALA A 479 13.11 -0.48 -22.86
N ALA A 480 11.78 -0.45 -22.70
CA ALA A 480 10.82 -0.49 -23.81
C ALA A 480 9.52 0.27 -23.47
N PRO A 481 8.81 0.84 -24.46
CA PRO A 481 7.44 1.33 -24.28
C PRO A 481 6.43 0.18 -24.40
N TYR A 482 5.35 0.22 -23.60
CA TYR A 482 4.22 -0.70 -23.74
C TYR A 482 2.89 0.07 -23.62
N GLY A 483 2.17 0.20 -24.73
CA GLY A 483 1.05 1.13 -24.84
C GLY A 483 1.52 2.57 -24.59
N LYS A 484 0.99 3.21 -23.55
CA LYS A 484 1.43 4.54 -23.08
C LYS A 484 2.52 4.48 -22.00
N GLY A 485 2.74 3.31 -21.38
CA GLY A 485 3.64 3.13 -20.25
C GLY A 485 5.10 2.89 -20.64
N ARG A 486 5.97 2.95 -19.62
CA ARG A 486 7.41 2.74 -19.72
C ARG A 486 7.83 1.51 -18.92
N VAL A 487 8.56 0.59 -19.56
CA VAL A 487 8.98 -0.68 -18.97
C VAL A 487 10.50 -0.73 -18.88
N LEU A 488 11.02 -1.06 -17.70
CA LEU A 488 12.44 -1.29 -17.42
C LEU A 488 12.60 -2.74 -16.94
N ALA A 489 13.51 -3.50 -17.56
CA ALA A 489 13.88 -4.83 -17.09
C ALA A 489 15.39 -4.88 -16.77
N ILE A 490 15.69 -5.26 -15.53
CA ILE A 490 17.01 -5.29 -14.93
C ILE A 490 17.34 -6.76 -14.65
N SER A 491 18.38 -7.31 -15.28
CA SER A 491 18.81 -8.69 -15.08
C SER A 491 19.55 -8.92 -13.75
N PRO A 492 20.56 -8.11 -13.38
CA PRO A 492 21.23 -8.21 -12.08
C PRO A 492 20.47 -7.44 -10.98
N HIS A 493 21.05 -7.35 -9.79
CA HIS A 493 20.46 -6.76 -8.58
C HIS A 493 21.18 -5.46 -8.12
N PRO A 494 20.92 -4.29 -8.74
CA PRO A 494 21.45 -3.02 -8.26
C PRO A 494 20.82 -2.57 -6.92
N GLU A 495 19.67 -3.11 -6.54
CA GLU A 495 19.08 -2.94 -5.20
C GLU A 495 19.86 -3.70 -4.11
N ALA A 496 20.75 -4.63 -4.47
CA ALA A 496 21.62 -5.33 -3.52
C ALA A 496 22.98 -4.62 -3.28
N VAL A 497 23.24 -3.50 -3.97
CA VAL A 497 24.55 -2.81 -3.95
C VAL A 497 24.36 -1.32 -3.62
N PRO A 498 24.79 -0.83 -2.43
CA PRO A 498 24.58 0.56 -2.01
C PRO A 498 25.08 1.62 -3.00
N ALA A 499 26.20 1.36 -3.68
CA ALA A 499 26.75 2.24 -4.71
C ALA A 499 25.84 2.38 -5.95
N LEU A 500 24.92 1.45 -6.18
CA LEU A 500 24.04 1.38 -7.37
C LEU A 500 22.57 1.74 -7.06
N HIS A 501 22.23 2.11 -5.82
CA HIS A 501 20.89 2.56 -5.44
C HIS A 501 20.36 3.74 -6.28
N PHE A 502 21.25 4.50 -6.93
CA PHE A 502 20.88 5.56 -7.87
C PHE A 502 20.14 5.03 -9.11
N ILE A 503 20.45 3.81 -9.58
CA ILE A 503 19.82 3.15 -10.72
C ILE A 503 18.33 2.93 -10.44
N ILE A 504 18.00 2.42 -9.25
CA ILE A 504 16.60 2.24 -8.80
C ILE A 504 15.88 3.60 -8.74
N ARG A 505 16.48 4.59 -8.07
CA ARG A 505 15.86 5.92 -7.87
C ARG A 505 15.60 6.65 -9.19
N ARG A 506 16.54 6.62 -10.13
CA ARG A 506 16.36 7.24 -11.46
C ARG A 506 15.44 6.41 -12.36
N GLY A 507 15.55 5.08 -12.32
CA GLY A 507 14.63 4.16 -13.02
C GLY A 507 13.17 4.39 -12.64
N VAL A 508 12.89 4.63 -11.35
CA VAL A 508 11.54 4.99 -10.85
C VAL A 508 11.04 6.31 -11.42
N GLN A 509 11.84 7.39 -11.38
CA GLN A 509 11.41 8.69 -11.93
C GLN A 509 11.16 8.58 -13.45
N TRP A 510 12.07 7.94 -14.18
CA TRP A 510 11.91 7.70 -15.62
C TRP A 510 10.66 6.85 -15.92
N ALA A 511 10.43 5.76 -15.18
CA ALA A 511 9.26 4.91 -15.38
C ALA A 511 7.95 5.66 -15.08
N ALA A 512 7.96 6.56 -14.09
CA ALA A 512 6.84 7.45 -13.74
C ALA A 512 6.56 8.58 -14.75
N GLY A 513 7.31 8.65 -15.86
CA GLY A 513 7.16 9.70 -16.87
C GLY A 513 7.90 11.01 -16.59
N ARG A 514 8.70 11.06 -15.51
CA ARG A 514 9.36 12.26 -14.98
C ARG A 514 10.85 12.35 -15.38
#